data_AF-A0AAV9DN55-F1
#
_entry.id   AF-A0AAV9DN55-F1
#
_cell.length_a   1.000
_cell.length_b   1.000
_cell.length_c   1.000
_cell.angle_alpha   90.00
_cell.angle_beta   90.00
_cell.angle_gamma   90.00
#
_symmetry.space_group_name_H-M   'P 1'
#
loop_
_entity.id
_entity.type
_entity.pdbx_description
1 polymer ?
#
loop_
_entity_poly.entity_id
_entity_poly.type
_entity_poly.pdbx_seq_one_letter_code
_entity_poly.pdbx_strand_id
1 'polypeptide(L)' 'MVATLSERLKLGFIGAGWMVEEHMEGSISPSNIHTADPSSDRRDVFTSFNVTVLESNSQESIN' A
#
# COMPACT_ATOMS: atom_id res chain seq x y z
N MET A 1 18.51 19.61 -8.08
CA MET A 1 17.83 18.50 -8.77
C MET A 1 16.35 18.61 -8.48
N VAL A 2 15.48 18.58 -9.50
CA VAL A 2 14.02 18.58 -9.32
C VAL A 2 13.58 17.12 -9.25
N ALA A 3 12.98 16.73 -8.13
CA ALA A 3 12.42 15.38 -7.98
C ALA A 3 11.28 15.15 -8.99
N THR A 4 11.29 13.99 -9.66
CA THR A 4 10.30 13.61 -10.67
C THR A 4 8.93 13.33 -10.04
N LEU A 5 7.85 13.37 -10.84
CA LEU A 5 6.50 13.09 -10.34
C LEU A 5 6.41 11.69 -9.70
N SER A 6 7.12 10.69 -10.23
CA SER A 6 7.17 9.33 -9.69
C SER A 6 7.78 9.29 -8.27
N GLU A 7 8.74 10.17 -7.99
CA GLU A 7 9.37 10.27 -6.67
C GLU A 7 8.46 10.95 -5.64
N ARG A 8 7.43 11.68 -6.08
CA ARG A 8 6.50 12.43 -5.20
C ARG A 8 5.12 11.80 -5.09
N LEU A 9 4.71 11.00 -6.07
CA LEU A 9 3.40 10.38 -6.11
C LEU A 9 3.33 9.27 -5.06
N LYS A 10 2.41 9.40 -4.10
CA LYS A 10 2.05 8.33 -3.17
C LYS A 10 0.73 7.73 -3.61
N LEU A 11 0.66 6.40 -3.70
CA LEU A 11 -0.57 5.67 -4.03
C LEU A 11 -1.10 4.95 -2.79
N GLY A 12 -2.42 5.01 -2.60
CA GLY A 12 -3.12 4.32 -1.53
C GLY A 12 -4.11 3.30 -2.11
N PHE A 13 -4.03 2.04 -1.68
CA PHE A 13 -4.96 0.98 -2.07
C PHE A 13 -5.77 0.48 -0.86
N ILE A 14 -7.10 0.55 -0.95
CA ILE A 14 -8.04 0.03 0.05
C ILE A 14 -8.65 -1.26 -0.51
N GLY A 15 -8.48 -2.39 0.19
CA GLY A 15 -8.91 -3.70 -0.32
C GLY A 15 -7.99 -4.21 -1.44
N ALA A 16 -6.71 -4.29 -1.13
CA ALA A 16 -5.67 -4.67 -2.08
C ALA A 16 -5.70 -6.19 -2.33
N GLY A 17 -6.68 -6.62 -3.14
CA GLY A 17 -6.72 -7.95 -3.69
C GLY A 17 -5.60 -8.19 -4.73
N TRP A 18 -5.69 -9.30 -5.45
CA TRP A 18 -4.69 -9.72 -6.46
C TRP A 18 -4.42 -8.68 -7.56
N MET A 19 -5.35 -7.74 -7.78
CA MET A 19 -5.19 -6.65 -8.76
C MET A 19 -3.99 -5.73 -8.44
N VAL A 20 -3.69 -5.49 -7.16
CA VAL A 20 -2.59 -4.61 -6.76
C VAL A 20 -1.25 -5.30 -6.96
N GLU A 21 -1.18 -6.61 -6.71
CA GLU A 21 0.04 -7.40 -6.94
C GLU A 21 0.49 -7.34 -8.39
N GLU A 22 -0.44 -7.49 -9.33
CA GLU A 22 -0.15 -7.41 -10.78
C GLU A 22 0.34 -6.01 -11.22
N HIS A 23 0.05 -4.95 -10.46
CA HIS A 23 0.53 -3.58 -10.75
C HIS A 23 1.85 -3.22 -10.07
N MET A 24 2.33 -4.03 -9.11
CA MET A 24 3.61 -3.81 -8.43
C MET A 24 4.82 -4.02 -9.34
N GLU A 25 4.66 -4.72 -10.47
CA GLU A 25 5.71 -4.87 -11.48
C GLU A 25 5.94 -3.60 -12.32
N GLY A 26 5.11 -2.56 -12.15
CA GLY A 26 5.18 -1.30 -12.89
C GLY A 26 6.14 -0.24 -12.31
N SER A 27 6.30 0.87 -13.05
CA SER A 27 7.22 2.01 -12.85
C SER A 27 7.13 2.80 -11.52
N ILE A 28 6.42 2.29 -10.52
CA ILE A 28 6.21 2.97 -9.23
C ILE A 28 7.05 2.26 -8.19
N SER A 29 7.92 3.01 -7.51
CA SER A 29 8.69 2.47 -6.40
C SER A 29 7.74 1.95 -5.32
N PRO A 30 7.87 0.69 -4.86
CA PRO A 30 7.00 0.12 -3.84
C PRO A 30 6.98 0.92 -2.54
N SER A 31 8.08 1.63 -2.23
CA SER A 31 8.20 2.53 -1.07
C SER A 31 7.19 3.69 -1.07
N ASN A 32 6.60 4.02 -2.22
CA ASN A 32 5.60 5.08 -2.37
C ASN A 32 4.17 4.56 -2.30
N ILE A 33 4.00 3.24 -2.19
CA ILE A 33 2.69 2.59 -2.13
C ILE A 33 2.33 2.34 -0.67
N HIS A 34 1.08 2.63 -0.34
CA HIS A 34 0.48 2.37 0.95
C HIS A 34 -0.78 1.52 0.75
N THR A 35 -1.03 0.57 1.64
CA THR A 35 -2.23 -0.26 1.56
C THR A 35 -2.84 -0.51 2.94
N ALA A 36 -4.16 -0.71 2.97
CA ALA A 36 -4.86 -1.19 4.15
C ALA A 36 -5.70 -2.41 3.75
N ASP A 37 -5.48 -3.53 4.45
CA ASP A 37 -6.21 -4.77 4.24
C ASP A 37 -6.53 -5.42 5.60
N PRO A 38 -7.78 -5.88 5.82
CA PRO A 38 -8.16 -6.56 7.06
C PRO A 38 -7.53 -7.95 7.21
N SER A 39 -7.13 -8.61 6.11
CA SER A 39 -6.54 -9.95 6.13
C SER A 39 -5.04 -9.91 6.45
N SER A 40 -4.60 -10.64 7.49
CA SER A 40 -3.19 -10.76 7.86
C SER A 40 -2.33 -11.27 6.72
N ASP A 41 -2.79 -12.29 6.01
CA ASP A 41 -2.04 -12.95 4.95
C ASP A 41 -1.76 -11.98 3.80
N ARG A 42 -2.71 -11.09 3.50
CA ARG A 42 -2.53 -10.03 2.50
C ARG A 42 -1.52 -8.99 2.95
N ARG A 43 -1.57 -8.58 4.22
CA ARG A 43 -0.60 -7.62 4.79
C ARG A 43 0.83 -8.18 4.70
N ASP A 44 1.02 -9.46 4.97
CA ASP A 44 2.33 -10.10 4.89
C ASP A 44 2.87 -10.09 3.45
N VAL A 45 2.00 -10.39 2.47
CA VAL A 45 2.38 -10.33 1.06
C VAL A 45 2.77 -8.90 0.63
N PHE A 46 2.00 -7.88 0.98
CA PHE A 46 2.37 -6.49 0.67
C PHE A 46 3.65 -6.03 1.36
N THR A 47 3.87 -6.48 2.59
CA THR A 47 5.13 -6.23 3.31
C THR A 47 6.32 -6.86 2.58
N SER A 48 6.14 -8.06 1.98
CA SER A 48 7.18 -8.71 1.17
C SER A 48 7.54 -7.92 -0.10
N PHE A 49 6.62 -7.09 -0.60
CA PHE A 49 6.83 -6.18 -1.72
C PHE A 49 7.40 -4.81 -1.29
N ASN A 50 7.79 -4.62 -0.03
CA ASN A 50 8.27 -3.34 0.51
C ASN A 50 7.22 -2.20 0.41
N VAL A 51 5.94 -2.56 0.46
CA VAL A 51 4.81 -1.62 0.53
C VAL A 51 4.47 -1.33 1.97
N THR A 52 4.12 -0.07 2.25
CA THR A 52 3.73 0.35 3.59
C THR A 52 2.31 -0.12 3.88
N VAL A 53 2.15 -1.09 4.78
CA VAL A 53 0.82 -1.49 5.26
C VAL A 53 0.41 -0.57 6.39
N LEU A 54 -0.68 0.17 6.19
CA LEU A 54 -1.29 0.99 7.22
C LEU A 54 -2.05 0.06 8.17
N GLU A 55 -1.75 0.15 9.46
CA GLU A 55 -2.60 -0.48 10.45
C GLU A 55 -3.99 0.11 10.34
N SER A 56 -5.02 -0.75 10.30
CA SER A 56 -6.38 -0.29 10.48
C SER A 56 -6.41 0.39 11.84
N ASN A 57 -6.45 1.72 11.86
CA ASN A 57 -6.89 2.45 13.03
C ASN A 57 -8.24 1.83 13.37
N SER A 58 -8.29 1.07 14.46
CA SER A 58 -9.55 0.68 15.07
C SER A 58 -10.27 2.01 15.29
N GLN A 59 -11.24 2.31 14.44
CA GLN A 59 -12.21 3.35 14.73
C GLN A 59 -12.78 2.93 16.08
N GLU A 60 -12.36 3.62 17.14
CA GLU A 60 -13.02 3.54 18.43
C GLU A 60 -14.50 3.72 18.12
N SER A 61 -15.26 2.65 18.31
CA SER A 61 -16.69 2.70 18.19
C SER A 61 -17.16 3.67 19.26
N ILE A 62 -17.56 4.86 18.83
CA ILE A 62 -18.19 5.84 19.71
C ILE A 62 -19.52 5.21 20.11
N ASN A 63 -19.56 4.60 21.30
CA ASN A 63 -20.77 4.12 21.96
C ASN A 63 -21.64 5.29 22.38
#